data_AF-A0A2B7YZZ4-F1
#
_entry.id   AF-A0A2B7YZZ4-F1
#
_cell.length_a   1.000
_cell.length_b   1.000
_cell.length_c   1.000
_cell.angle_alpha   90.00
_cell.angle_beta   90.00
_cell.angle_gamma   90.00
#
_symmetry.space_group_name_H-M   'P 1'
#
loop_
_entity.id
_entity.type
_entity.pdbx_description
1 polymer ?
#
loop_
_entity_poly.entity_id
_entity_poly.type
_entity_poly.pdbx_seq_one_letter_code
_entity_poly.pdbx_strand_id
1 'polypeptide(L)'
;MGPQGLLLRLTGVQQGGKRADDGPYFTDNEGHPMPDPAHSKTAGGLPLVSDTFLLQKQQHFNRSKNMKRMANPCGSGAIGYFETTRDMSSAHFLRGSRIQTPVFVRFSTFTFGREFPDSGRNPRGFAIKFYTSEGNYDIVDLNFPVFFCRDPIQGPDVICS
;
A
#
# COMPACT_ATOMS: atom_id res chain seq x y z
N MET A 1 -5.47 4.23 22.66
CA MET A 1 -5.61 4.81 21.30
C MET A 1 -6.18 3.74 20.39
N GLY A 2 -7.27 4.01 19.68
CA GLY A 2 -7.85 3.03 18.76
C GLY A 2 -6.99 2.79 17.50
N PRO A 3 -7.25 1.73 16.74
CA PRO A 3 -6.50 1.39 15.51
C PRO A 3 -6.49 2.53 14.48
N GLN A 4 -7.55 3.35 14.42
CA GLN A 4 -7.62 4.53 13.56
C GLN A 4 -6.59 5.61 13.95
N GLY A 5 -6.40 5.88 15.24
CA GLY A 5 -5.43 6.87 15.71
C GLY A 5 -3.99 6.49 15.36
N LEU A 6 -3.71 5.18 15.36
CA LEU A 6 -2.41 4.63 15.01
C LEU A 6 -2.18 4.66 13.49
N LEU A 7 -3.20 4.29 12.69
CA LEU A 7 -3.19 4.45 11.22
C LEU A 7 -2.87 5.89 10.81
N LEU A 8 -3.49 6.89 11.43
CA LEU A 8 -3.27 8.31 11.09
C LEU A 8 -1.84 8.74 11.38
N ARG A 9 -1.30 8.37 12.53
CA ARG A 9 0.10 8.65 12.90
C ARG A 9 1.07 8.01 11.91
N LEU A 10 0.84 6.76 11.53
CA LEU A 10 1.72 6.02 10.64
C LEU A 10 1.66 6.50 9.18
N THR A 11 0.46 6.87 8.71
CA THR A 11 0.27 7.30 7.31
C THR A 11 0.48 8.80 7.12
N GLY A 12 0.65 9.56 8.21
CA GLY A 12 0.73 11.03 8.16
C GLY A 12 -0.58 11.69 7.71
N VAL A 13 -1.67 10.93 7.60
CA VAL A 13 -2.98 11.46 7.23
C VAL A 13 -3.52 12.29 8.39
N GLN A 14 -3.67 13.59 8.20
CA GLN A 14 -4.31 14.46 9.19
C GLN A 14 -5.81 14.15 9.30
N GLN A 15 -6.29 13.98 10.53
CA GLN A 15 -7.73 13.97 10.82
C GLN A 15 -8.18 15.43 10.97
N GLY A 16 -8.86 15.95 9.95
CA GLY A 16 -9.37 17.32 9.94
C GLY A 16 -9.11 18.00 8.59
N GLY A 17 -10.19 18.34 7.90
CA GLY A 17 -10.20 18.88 6.55
C GLY A 17 -11.37 18.27 5.78
N LYS A 18 -12.10 19.07 4.99
CA LYS A 18 -13.12 18.57 4.09
C LYS A 18 -12.46 17.65 3.05
N ARG A 19 -12.38 16.36 3.39
CA ARG A 19 -12.09 15.26 2.47
C ARG A 19 -13.37 14.55 2.02
N ALA A 20 -14.52 15.15 2.29
CA ALA A 20 -15.70 14.78 1.54
C ALA A 20 -15.50 15.36 0.12
N ASP A 21 -15.82 14.56 -0.89
CA ASP A 21 -16.02 15.08 -2.24
C ASP A 21 -17.39 15.80 -2.27
N ASP A 22 -17.59 16.74 -1.33
CA ASP A 22 -18.76 17.60 -1.14
C ASP A 22 -18.51 18.99 -1.75
N GLY A 23 -17.47 19.10 -2.58
CA GLY A 23 -17.15 20.30 -3.32
C GLY A 23 -18.35 20.73 -4.19
N PRO A 24 -18.68 22.02 -4.23
CA PRO A 24 -19.75 22.50 -5.10
C PRO A 24 -19.42 22.34 -6.59
N TYR A 25 -18.14 22.13 -6.92
CA TYR A 25 -17.64 22.00 -8.28
C TYR A 25 -16.66 20.84 -8.39
N PHE A 26 -16.69 20.16 -9.54
CA PHE A 26 -15.62 19.26 -9.94
C PHE A 26 -14.42 20.09 -10.41
N THR A 27 -13.19 19.72 -10.05
CA THR A 27 -11.99 20.52 -10.36
C THR A 27 -10.93 19.72 -11.14
N ASP A 28 -10.03 20.42 -11.83
CA ASP A 28 -8.75 19.84 -12.28
C ASP A 28 -7.77 19.64 -11.12
N ASN A 29 -6.57 19.14 -11.42
CA ASN A 29 -5.51 18.97 -10.41
C ASN A 29 -4.96 20.31 -9.90
N GLU A 30 -5.20 21.42 -10.60
CA GLU A 30 -4.81 22.78 -10.23
C GLU A 30 -5.89 23.50 -9.41
N GLY A 31 -7.09 22.91 -9.28
CA GLY A 31 -8.21 23.44 -8.49
C GLY A 31 -9.16 24.36 -9.27
N HIS A 32 -9.06 24.44 -10.60
CA HIS A 32 -10.00 25.20 -11.42
C HIS A 32 -11.34 24.47 -11.55
N PRO A 33 -12.48 25.16 -11.37
CA PRO A 33 -13.79 24.56 -11.50
C PRO A 33 -14.10 24.18 -12.95
N MET A 34 -14.63 22.97 -13.13
CA MET A 34 -15.01 22.41 -14.41
C MET A 34 -16.50 22.67 -14.67
N PRO A 35 -16.87 23.29 -15.81
CA PRO A 35 -18.27 23.54 -16.15
C PRO A 35 -19.08 22.27 -16.41
N ASP A 36 -18.48 21.26 -17.06
CA ASP A 36 -19.10 19.98 -17.38
C ASP A 36 -18.06 18.84 -17.32
N PRO A 37 -18.17 17.88 -16.38
CA PRO A 37 -17.25 16.76 -16.25
C PRO A 37 -17.59 15.53 -17.12
N ALA A 38 -18.78 15.51 -17.75
CA ALA A 38 -19.28 14.37 -18.50
C ALA A 38 -18.96 14.47 -20.00
N HIS A 39 -18.85 15.69 -20.54
CA HIS A 39 -18.65 15.91 -21.97
C HIS A 39 -17.32 16.59 -22.26
N SER A 40 -16.68 16.17 -23.34
CA SER A 40 -15.48 16.82 -23.87
C SER A 40 -15.85 18.01 -24.74
N LYS A 41 -14.96 19.00 -24.81
CA LYS A 41 -15.12 20.15 -25.70
C LYS A 41 -14.91 19.69 -27.14
N THR A 42 -15.96 19.81 -27.96
CA THR A 42 -15.95 19.36 -29.36
C THR A 42 -16.21 20.49 -30.36
N ALA A 43 -15.75 20.32 -31.59
CA ALA A 43 -16.18 21.09 -32.75
C ALA A 43 -16.72 20.12 -33.81
N GLY A 44 -18.03 20.18 -34.08
CA GLY A 44 -18.67 19.24 -35.02
C GLY A 44 -18.56 17.77 -34.60
N GLY A 45 -18.48 17.48 -33.29
CA GLY A 45 -18.32 16.13 -32.74
C GLY A 45 -16.87 15.66 -32.58
N LEU A 46 -15.88 16.43 -33.04
CA LEU A 46 -14.46 16.11 -32.85
C LEU A 46 -13.90 16.77 -31.58
N PRO A 47 -13.27 16.01 -30.66
CA PRO A 47 -12.63 16.58 -29.48
C PRO A 47 -11.50 17.56 -29.83
N LEU A 48 -11.45 18.69 -29.12
CA LEU A 48 -10.45 19.73 -29.34
C LEU A 48 -9.22 19.53 -28.46
N VAL A 49 -8.03 19.77 -29.01
CA VAL A 49 -6.76 19.77 -28.26
C VAL A 49 -6.73 20.86 -27.18
N SER A 50 -7.51 21.93 -27.34
CA SER A 50 -7.68 22.98 -26.33
C SER A 50 -8.39 22.49 -25.05
N ASP A 51 -8.95 21.28 -25.05
CA ASP A 51 -9.56 20.67 -23.87
C ASP A 51 -8.47 20.12 -22.93
N THR A 52 -7.93 21.01 -22.09
CA THR A 52 -6.89 20.67 -21.12
C THR A 52 -7.36 19.64 -20.09
N PHE A 53 -8.65 19.68 -19.71
CA PHE A 53 -9.22 18.75 -18.74
C PHE A 53 -9.31 17.33 -19.29
N LEU A 54 -9.77 17.16 -20.54
CA LEU A 54 -9.78 15.86 -21.21
C LEU A 54 -8.37 15.25 -21.21
N LEU A 55 -7.37 16.03 -21.65
CA LEU A 55 -5.99 15.57 -21.72
C LEU A 55 -5.46 15.20 -20.34
N GLN A 56 -5.67 16.04 -19.34
CA GLN A 56 -5.18 15.79 -17.98
C GLN A 56 -5.81 14.55 -17.34
N LYS A 57 -7.13 14.35 -17.46
CA LYS A 57 -7.83 13.17 -16.95
C LYS A 57 -7.32 11.88 -17.60
N GLN A 58 -7.15 11.89 -18.92
CA GLN A 58 -6.59 10.75 -19.66
C GLN A 58 -5.12 10.51 -19.30
N GLN A 59 -4.32 11.57 -19.15
CA GLN A 59 -2.92 11.47 -18.75
C GLN A 59 -2.76 10.87 -17.35
N HIS A 60 -3.62 11.25 -16.40
CA HIS A 60 -3.62 10.70 -15.05
C HIS A 60 -4.03 9.23 -15.07
N PHE A 61 -5.11 8.89 -15.78
CA PHE A 61 -5.56 7.51 -15.94
C PHE A 61 -4.47 6.60 -16.55
N ASN A 62 -3.86 7.04 -17.66
CA ASN A 62 -2.82 6.29 -18.36
C ASN A 62 -1.57 6.04 -17.49
N ARG A 63 -1.34 6.86 -16.45
CA ARG A 63 -0.20 6.74 -15.52
C ARG A 63 -0.58 6.17 -14.15
N SER A 64 -1.86 5.88 -13.91
CA SER A 64 -2.34 5.40 -12.61
C SER A 64 -1.79 4.02 -12.23
N LYS A 65 -1.42 3.21 -13.22
CA LYS A 65 -0.95 1.84 -13.00
C LYS A 65 0.54 1.84 -12.66
N ASN A 66 0.83 1.76 -11.37
CA ASN A 66 2.17 1.53 -10.87
C ASN A 66 2.64 0.08 -11.12
N MET A 67 3.96 -0.09 -11.18
CA MET A 67 4.59 -1.40 -11.33
C MET A 67 4.22 -2.31 -10.15
N LYS A 68 3.81 -3.54 -10.46
CA LYS A 68 3.50 -4.55 -9.44
C LYS A 68 4.81 -5.09 -8.84
N ARG A 69 4.75 -5.62 -7.61
CA ARG A 69 5.89 -6.34 -7.01
C ARG A 69 6.21 -7.59 -7.84
N MET A 70 7.50 -7.93 -7.97
CA MET A 70 7.94 -9.12 -8.71
C MET A 70 7.45 -10.42 -8.06
N ALA A 71 7.60 -10.50 -6.73
CA ALA A 71 7.00 -11.53 -5.89
C ALA A 71 6.07 -10.88 -4.86
N ASN A 72 5.14 -11.64 -4.30
CA ASN A 72 4.16 -11.13 -3.34
C ASN A 72 3.19 -10.04 -3.87
N PRO A 73 2.69 -10.09 -5.12
CA PRO A 73 1.94 -8.99 -5.72
C PRO A 73 0.49 -8.87 -5.23
N CYS A 74 -0.21 -9.97 -4.96
CA CYS A 74 -1.53 -9.96 -4.33
C CYS A 74 -1.34 -9.95 -2.81
N GLY A 75 -2.09 -9.11 -2.10
CA GLY A 75 -1.98 -9.04 -0.65
C GLY A 75 -2.75 -7.92 0.00
N SER A 76 -2.96 -8.07 1.30
CA SER A 76 -3.79 -7.22 2.14
C SER A 76 -2.98 -6.73 3.34
N GLY A 77 -3.28 -5.52 3.81
CA GLY A 77 -2.58 -4.89 4.93
C GLY A 77 -3.48 -4.72 6.15
N ALA A 78 -2.88 -4.81 7.33
CA ALA A 78 -3.51 -4.49 8.59
C ALA A 78 -2.57 -3.65 9.46
N ILE A 79 -3.15 -2.86 10.36
CA ILE A 79 -2.41 -2.00 11.29
C ILE A 79 -2.78 -2.41 12.71
N GLY A 80 -1.78 -2.43 13.59
CA GLY A 80 -1.96 -2.77 14.98
C GLY A 80 -0.80 -2.29 15.83
N TYR A 81 -0.60 -2.96 16.96
CA TYR A 81 0.54 -2.76 17.83
C TYR A 81 1.14 -4.10 18.24
N PHE A 82 2.43 -4.08 18.54
CA PHE A 82 3.17 -5.16 19.13
C PHE A 82 3.51 -4.80 20.57
N GLU A 83 3.36 -5.76 21.49
CA GLU A 83 3.72 -5.61 22.88
C GLU A 83 4.58 -6.80 23.31
N THR A 84 5.76 -6.49 23.85
CA THR A 84 6.67 -7.49 24.39
C THR A 84 6.15 -7.99 25.74
N THR A 85 6.13 -9.32 25.95
CA THR A 85 5.65 -9.93 27.20
C THR A 85 6.77 -10.19 28.21
N ARG A 86 8.00 -10.41 27.73
CA ARG A 86 9.20 -10.66 28.53
C ARG A 86 10.40 -10.03 27.83
N ASP A 87 11.39 -9.56 28.59
CA ASP A 87 12.60 -8.97 28.03
C ASP A 87 13.39 -10.01 27.24
N MET A 88 13.60 -9.75 25.94
CA MET A 88 14.26 -10.70 25.03
C MET A 88 15.62 -10.24 24.52
N SER A 89 15.86 -8.92 24.43
CA SER A 89 17.09 -8.40 23.82
C SER A 89 17.43 -6.97 24.26
N SER A 90 18.48 -6.41 23.67
CA SER A 90 18.85 -5.01 23.87
C SER A 90 18.03 -4.01 23.04
N ALA A 91 17.24 -4.47 22.08
CA ALA A 91 16.45 -3.59 21.22
C ALA A 91 15.28 -2.96 21.99
N HIS A 92 15.05 -1.66 21.81
CA HIS A 92 14.07 -0.92 22.63
C HIS A 92 12.66 -1.53 22.60
N PHE A 93 12.17 -1.94 21.43
CA PHE A 93 10.82 -2.53 21.29
C PHE A 93 10.68 -3.94 21.90
N LEU A 94 11.81 -4.60 22.21
CA LEU A 94 11.90 -5.92 22.83
C LEU A 94 12.29 -5.87 24.32
N ARG A 95 12.32 -4.65 24.90
CA ARG A 95 12.57 -4.38 26.31
C ARG A 95 11.29 -3.88 26.98
N GLY A 96 11.04 -4.34 28.19
CA GLY A 96 9.92 -3.93 29.03
C GLY A 96 8.60 -4.57 28.62
N SER A 97 7.97 -5.27 29.56
CA SER A 97 6.54 -5.58 29.43
C SER A 97 5.76 -4.25 29.42
N ARG A 98 4.94 -4.00 28.38
CA ARG A 98 4.02 -2.85 28.17
C ARG A 98 4.43 -1.77 27.15
N ILE A 99 5.53 -1.92 26.41
CA ILE A 99 5.79 -1.00 25.28
C ILE A 99 4.90 -1.38 24.09
N GLN A 100 3.95 -0.50 23.73
CA GLN A 100 3.13 -0.67 22.52
C GLN A 100 3.83 -0.06 21.31
N THR A 101 4.43 -0.92 20.49
CA THR A 101 5.12 -0.54 19.26
C THR A 101 4.14 -0.60 18.09
N PRO A 102 3.86 0.50 17.37
CA PRO A 102 3.01 0.48 16.19
C PRO A 102 3.55 -0.49 15.13
N VAL A 103 2.66 -1.28 14.53
CA VAL A 103 3.03 -2.20 13.44
C VAL A 103 2.11 -2.08 12.24
N PHE A 104 2.68 -2.27 11.05
CA PHE A 104 1.95 -2.55 9.82
C PHE A 104 2.29 -3.95 9.35
N VAL A 105 1.25 -4.77 9.14
CA VAL A 105 1.39 -6.15 8.68
C VAL A 105 0.85 -6.24 7.26
N ARG A 106 1.55 -6.94 6.39
CA ARG A 106 1.08 -7.27 5.04
C ARG A 106 1.11 -8.77 4.82
N PHE A 107 -0.06 -9.32 4.49
CA PHE A 107 -0.24 -10.68 4.02
C PHE A 107 -0.21 -10.71 2.50
N SER A 108 0.36 -11.73 1.87
CA SER A 108 0.40 -11.82 0.41
C SER A 108 0.48 -13.24 -0.13
N THR A 109 0.15 -13.43 -1.41
CA THR A 109 0.45 -14.66 -2.17
C THR A 109 1.75 -14.50 -2.94
N PHE A 110 2.57 -15.54 -3.08
CA PHE A 110 3.96 -15.41 -3.51
C PHE A 110 4.18 -15.29 -5.03
N THR A 111 3.81 -16.30 -5.83
CA THR A 111 4.23 -16.41 -7.25
C THR A 111 3.33 -15.71 -8.27
N PHE A 112 2.02 -15.86 -8.17
CA PHE A 112 1.10 -15.41 -9.22
C PHE A 112 0.76 -13.93 -9.08
N GLY A 113 0.34 -13.31 -10.19
CA GLY A 113 0.05 -11.87 -10.26
C GLY A 113 -1.01 -11.38 -9.26
N ARG A 114 -1.18 -10.04 -9.18
CA ARG A 114 -2.10 -9.36 -8.25
C ARG A 114 -3.55 -9.89 -8.25
N GLU A 115 -3.97 -10.58 -9.29
CA GLU A 115 -5.35 -11.05 -9.48
C GLU A 115 -5.54 -12.51 -9.08
N PHE A 116 -4.51 -13.14 -8.51
CA PHE A 116 -4.60 -14.50 -8.00
C PHE A 116 -5.56 -14.57 -6.81
N PRO A 117 -6.45 -15.59 -6.73
CA PRO A 117 -7.42 -15.71 -5.66
C PRO A 117 -6.75 -15.93 -4.30
N ASP A 118 -7.27 -15.26 -3.27
CA ASP A 118 -6.76 -15.35 -1.89
C ASP A 118 -6.82 -16.76 -1.29
N SER A 119 -7.75 -17.61 -1.77
CA SER A 119 -7.90 -19.00 -1.34
C SER A 119 -7.07 -19.99 -2.17
N GLY A 120 -6.40 -19.53 -3.24
CA GLY A 120 -5.60 -20.39 -4.11
C GLY A 120 -4.38 -20.97 -3.39
N ARG A 121 -3.99 -22.20 -3.75
CA ARG A 121 -2.81 -22.86 -3.16
C ARG A 121 -1.54 -22.10 -3.56
N ASN A 122 -0.89 -21.45 -2.59
CA ASN A 122 0.33 -20.67 -2.78
C ASN A 122 0.99 -20.44 -1.41
N PRO A 123 2.32 -20.29 -1.31
CA PRO A 123 2.93 -19.68 -0.12
C PRO A 123 2.27 -18.37 0.28
N ARG A 124 2.24 -18.10 1.59
CA ARG A 124 1.71 -16.85 2.13
C ARG A 124 2.85 -16.02 2.73
N GLY A 125 3.08 -14.84 2.18
CA GLY A 125 3.95 -13.83 2.75
C GLY A 125 3.34 -13.25 4.02
N PHE A 126 4.18 -13.05 5.02
CA PHE A 126 3.84 -12.46 6.31
C PHE A 126 4.93 -11.44 6.66
N ALA A 127 4.74 -10.20 6.21
CA ALA A 127 5.68 -9.11 6.46
C ALA A 127 5.15 -8.19 7.57
N ILE A 128 5.95 -7.97 8.61
CA ILE A 128 5.66 -7.06 9.71
C ILE A 128 6.69 -5.93 9.72
N LYS A 129 6.20 -4.70 9.66
CA LYS A 129 7.00 -3.49 9.85
C LYS A 129 6.73 -2.92 11.24
N PHE A 130 7.76 -2.86 12.07
CA PHE A 130 7.76 -2.26 13.41
C PHE A 130 8.26 -0.82 13.32
N TYR A 131 7.44 0.11 13.77
CA TYR A 131 7.83 1.52 13.86
C TYR A 131 8.40 1.79 15.25
N THR A 132 9.69 1.52 15.42
CA THR A 132 10.38 1.67 16.70
C THR A 132 10.97 3.07 16.85
N SER A 133 11.36 3.47 18.06
CA SER A 133 12.05 4.75 18.32
C SER A 133 13.46 4.80 17.74
N GLU A 134 14.08 3.64 17.50
CA GLU A 134 15.45 3.51 16.99
C GLU A 134 15.48 3.33 15.46
N GLY A 135 14.32 3.34 14.82
CA GLY A 135 14.16 3.14 13.38
C GLY A 135 13.11 2.08 13.04
N ASN A 136 12.86 1.91 11.75
CA ASN A 136 11.94 0.87 11.30
C ASN A 136 12.67 -0.48 11.30
N TYR A 137 12.02 -1.50 11.86
CA TYR A 137 12.50 -2.87 11.81
C TYR A 137 11.50 -3.72 11.01
N ASP A 138 11.98 -4.45 10.00
CA ASP A 138 11.13 -5.23 9.10
C ASP A 138 11.43 -6.72 9.25
N ILE A 139 10.43 -7.50 9.66
CA ILE A 139 10.45 -8.96 9.60
C ILE A 139 9.69 -9.36 8.33
N VAL A 140 10.37 -9.98 7.38
CA VAL A 140 9.81 -10.31 6.06
C VAL A 140 9.88 -11.81 5.84
N ASP A 141 8.81 -12.49 6.22
CA ASP A 141 8.76 -13.96 6.26
C ASP A 141 7.63 -14.56 5.43
N LEU A 142 7.56 -15.88 5.46
CA LEU A 142 6.48 -16.71 4.94
C LEU A 142 5.74 -17.41 6.08
N ASN A 143 4.61 -18.02 5.78
CA ASN A 143 3.82 -18.79 6.73
C ASN A 143 4.42 -20.17 7.10
N PHE A 144 5.59 -20.52 6.56
CA PHE A 144 6.28 -21.78 6.83
C PHE A 144 7.76 -21.54 7.14
N PRO A 145 8.40 -22.42 7.93
CA PRO A 145 9.71 -22.15 8.53
C PRO A 145 10.92 -22.49 7.64
N VAL A 146 10.70 -22.84 6.37
CA VAL A 146 11.75 -23.25 5.41
C VAL A 146 11.58 -22.53 4.10
N PHE A 147 12.56 -22.53 3.21
CA PHE A 147 12.40 -21.99 1.86
C PHE A 147 12.73 -23.04 0.81
N PHE A 148 12.29 -22.80 -0.43
CA PHE A 148 12.43 -23.77 -1.54
C PHE A 148 13.89 -23.98 -1.96
N CYS A 149 14.73 -22.95 -1.79
CA CYS A 149 16.16 -23.01 -2.02
C CYS A 149 16.93 -22.68 -0.74
N ARG A 150 18.19 -23.13 -0.70
CA ARG A 150 19.15 -22.82 0.38
C ARG A 150 20.20 -21.80 -0.03
N ASP A 151 20.32 -21.54 -1.33
CA ASP A 151 21.25 -20.58 -1.90
C ASP A 151 20.46 -19.42 -2.54
N PRO A 152 20.72 -18.15 -2.18
CA PRO A 152 20.02 -17.01 -2.75
C PRO A 152 20.22 -16.87 -4.27
N ILE A 153 21.28 -17.43 -4.86
CA ILE A 153 21.49 -17.37 -6.32
C ILE A 153 20.37 -18.10 -7.10
N GLN A 154 19.74 -19.10 -6.48
CA GLN A 154 18.63 -19.86 -7.06
C GLN A 154 17.28 -19.15 -6.93
N GLY A 155 17.22 -18.04 -6.17
CA GLY A 155 15.97 -17.32 -5.90
C GLY A 155 15.22 -16.88 -7.15
N PRO A 156 15.87 -16.23 -8.15
CA PRO A 156 15.22 -15.86 -9.40
C PRO A 156 14.65 -17.06 -10.14
N ASP A 157 15.37 -18.18 -10.18
CA ASP A 157 14.92 -19.40 -10.86
C ASP A 157 13.66 -19.98 -10.21
N VAL A 158 13.60 -19.99 -8.88
CA VAL A 158 12.42 -20.46 -8.11
C VAL A 158 11.20 -19.54 -8.27
N ILE A 159 11.41 -18.25 -8.47
CA ILE A 159 10.32 -17.27 -8.60
C ILE A 159 9.76 -17.25 -10.02
N CYS A 160 10.62 -17.44 -11.02
CA CYS A 160 10.27 -17.33 -12.43
C CYS A 160 9.97 -18.67 -13.12
N SER A 161 10.18 -19.81 -12.46
CA SER A 161 9.81 -21.15 -12.96
C SER A 161 8.31 -21.37 -13.01
#